data_AF-A0A1F7ZN47-F1
#
_entry.id   AF-A0A1F7ZN47-F1
#
_cell.length_a   1.000
_cell.length_b   1.000
_cell.length_c   1.000
_cell.angle_alpha   90.00
_cell.angle_beta   90.00
_cell.angle_gamma   90.00
#
_symmetry.space_group_name_H-M   'P 1'
#
loop_
_entity.id
_entity.type
_entity.pdbx_description
1 polymer ?
#
loop_
_entity_poly.entity_id
_entity_poly.type
_entity_poly.pdbx_seq_one_letter_code
_entity_poly.pdbx_strand_id
1 'polypeptide(L)'
;MPEPTVLRKDQLEISLHNEKKLIKEGTIKDDNPLDLSEPFRELCAACRKGDLKVCQEKITEGVNINARDPYDYTPLILASLCGHYEVAQLLLESGALCERDTFQGERCLYNALNDRIRNLLLEYDYSKSTDPLQPLAAHISSLLTRDQPGTSDIVVTAEDESLYLHKFILSARSPYFRRKLAASPDTAAWKLPSTIPPQAFAAAIKYLYLGEAPRELRSGPGTGFTESEVFTGIDRVASHLEIDTLVDSILDSGDRRLARQRRTTELTKGRDQLEEWFRNNVLQNKLVVETAKAEDIKWDRNNAIYADVLLQADELPENTDEHSNGTLQPGGGANADAKEQTQKSVLFPCHRAMLLRSEFFHTMFSSPFREAHIKDDLHIINVDCSPDVLEIILTFLYTERADFPLEVAVDVLFAADMLFIEKLKTRAAVVISTLGSGNMSQAEAAKTRGTKEEDDLDIYAIIRAAWMTRVQRLEEFAARYLAYRLEAHIDSPEFAELIQESASRIQGRQETDSIELLDDIRFYLGERFRLRFDDTGLEEMMEEEAEQHATGANANDESIEKVVHGVESIDLTDKGSVEGLRGAGHISQEAQDHDHIMRNLNGEIVVDEFDKDSMNYHILMDKLDKILENLDLEA
;
A
#
# COMPACT_ATOMS: atom_id res chain seq x y z
N MET A 1 -30.85 -10.82 0.02
CA MET A 1 -29.56 -11.18 0.64
C MET A 1 -29.88 -12.18 1.74
N PRO A 2 -29.48 -13.45 1.66
CA PRO A 2 -29.58 -14.33 2.82
C PRO A 2 -28.53 -13.89 3.85
N GLU A 3 -28.88 -13.92 5.14
CA GLU A 3 -27.96 -13.65 6.25
C GLU A 3 -26.70 -14.54 6.14
N PRO A 4 -25.50 -14.06 6.53
CA PRO A 4 -24.31 -14.89 6.55
C PRO A 4 -24.49 -15.96 7.64
N THR A 5 -24.86 -17.17 7.21
CA THR A 5 -24.93 -18.33 8.09
C THR A 5 -23.52 -18.82 8.37
N VAL A 6 -22.96 -18.41 9.51
CA VAL A 6 -21.70 -18.93 10.04
C VAL A 6 -21.81 -20.46 10.14
N LEU A 7 -20.91 -21.16 9.46
CA LEU A 7 -20.90 -22.62 9.44
C LEU A 7 -20.49 -23.17 10.81
N ARG A 8 -21.14 -24.25 11.25
CA ARG A 8 -20.72 -24.96 12.47
C ARG A 8 -19.45 -25.77 12.19
N LYS A 9 -18.68 -26.07 13.23
CA LYS A 9 -17.43 -26.85 13.15
C LYS A 9 -17.55 -28.14 12.32
N ASP A 10 -18.62 -28.91 12.51
CA ASP A 10 -18.91 -30.13 11.75
C ASP A 10 -19.07 -29.86 10.24
N GLN A 11 -19.71 -28.74 9.90
CA GLN A 11 -19.91 -28.31 8.52
C GLN A 11 -18.61 -27.81 7.88
N LEU A 12 -17.75 -27.13 8.65
CA LEU A 12 -16.43 -26.69 8.20
C LEU A 12 -15.50 -27.88 7.92
N GLU A 13 -15.49 -28.90 8.79
CA GLU A 13 -14.69 -30.12 8.58
C GLU A 13 -15.14 -30.90 7.34
N ILE A 14 -16.46 -31.00 7.11
CA ILE A 14 -17.03 -31.61 5.90
C ILE A 14 -16.67 -30.80 4.65
N SER A 15 -16.78 -29.48 4.72
CA SER A 15 -16.41 -28.56 3.64
C SER A 15 -14.93 -28.74 3.26
N LEU A 16 -14.03 -28.73 4.27
CA LEU A 16 -12.59 -28.93 4.09
C LEU A 16 -12.26 -30.29 3.48
N HIS A 17 -12.98 -31.35 3.86
CA HIS A 17 -12.77 -32.68 3.27
C HIS A 17 -13.16 -32.72 1.78
N ASN A 18 -14.32 -32.16 1.44
CA ASN A 18 -14.79 -32.07 0.07
C ASN A 18 -13.86 -31.20 -0.79
N GLU A 19 -13.40 -30.08 -0.23
CA GLU A 19 -12.40 -29.20 -0.84
C GLU A 19 -11.09 -29.94 -1.13
N LYS A 20 -10.50 -30.62 -0.14
CA LYS A 20 -9.26 -31.40 -0.33
C LYS A 20 -9.41 -32.45 -1.43
N LYS A 21 -10.60 -33.05 -1.56
CA LYS A 21 -10.91 -33.99 -2.63
C LYS A 21 -10.93 -33.30 -4.00
N LEU A 22 -11.61 -32.16 -4.13
CA LEU A 22 -11.68 -31.39 -5.37
C LEU A 22 -10.31 -30.82 -5.80
N ILE A 23 -9.48 -30.42 -4.84
CA ILE A 23 -8.08 -30.02 -5.07
C ILE A 23 -7.26 -31.20 -5.59
N LYS A 24 -7.39 -32.38 -4.95
CA LYS A 24 -6.68 -33.60 -5.39
C LYS A 24 -7.11 -34.06 -6.78
N GLU A 25 -8.36 -33.84 -7.14
CA GLU A 25 -8.91 -34.09 -8.48
C GLU A 25 -8.46 -33.02 -9.51
N GLY A 26 -7.83 -31.93 -9.07
CA GLY A 26 -7.34 -30.84 -9.92
C GLY A 26 -8.43 -29.88 -10.39
N THR A 27 -9.65 -30.00 -9.84
CA THR A 27 -10.81 -29.20 -10.23
C THR A 27 -10.71 -27.77 -9.67
N ILE A 28 -10.28 -27.63 -8.41
CA ILE A 28 -10.13 -26.36 -7.68
C ILE A 28 -8.66 -26.17 -7.32
N LYS A 29 -8.14 -24.93 -7.35
CA LYS A 29 -6.78 -24.63 -6.85
C LYS A 29 -6.80 -24.50 -5.34
N ASP A 30 -5.76 -25.02 -4.68
CA ASP A 30 -5.57 -24.79 -3.25
C ASP A 30 -5.28 -23.29 -3.03
N ASP A 31 -6.18 -22.59 -2.31
CA ASP A 31 -5.99 -21.18 -1.96
C ASP A 31 -4.85 -21.01 -0.93
N ASN A 32 -4.52 -22.08 -0.20
CA ASN A 32 -3.43 -22.14 0.75
C ASN A 32 -2.49 -23.31 0.41
N PRO A 33 -1.75 -23.25 -0.71
CA PRO A 33 -0.87 -24.34 -1.12
C PRO A 33 0.26 -24.52 -0.10
N LEU A 34 0.74 -25.76 0.07
CA LEU A 34 1.95 -26.01 0.85
C LEU A 34 3.16 -25.44 0.12
N ASP A 35 3.86 -24.49 0.74
CA ASP A 35 5.09 -23.91 0.20
C ASP A 35 6.28 -24.28 1.10
N LEU A 36 7.31 -24.85 0.47
CA LEU A 36 8.53 -25.31 1.12
C LEU A 36 9.77 -24.53 0.65
N SER A 37 9.56 -23.47 -0.14
CA SER A 37 10.64 -22.61 -0.63
C SER A 37 11.33 -21.87 0.51
N GLU A 38 12.62 -21.61 0.36
CA GLU A 38 13.39 -20.82 1.34
C GLU A 38 12.81 -19.41 1.54
N PRO A 39 12.43 -18.65 0.50
CA PRO A 39 11.81 -17.33 0.69
C PRO A 39 10.51 -17.38 1.51
N PHE A 40 9.69 -18.42 1.35
CA PHE A 40 8.48 -18.59 2.15
C PHE A 40 8.78 -18.99 3.60
N ARG A 41 9.82 -19.80 3.83
CA ARG A 41 10.30 -20.12 5.18
C ARG A 41 10.83 -18.89 5.89
N GLU A 42 11.58 -18.05 5.18
CA GLU A 42 12.06 -16.76 5.67
C GLU A 42 10.89 -15.85 6.05
N LEU A 43 9.87 -15.73 5.17
CA LEU A 43 8.63 -15.01 5.48
C LEU A 43 7.94 -15.55 6.74
N CYS A 44 7.75 -16.87 6.84
CA CYS A 44 7.15 -17.50 8.01
C CYS A 44 7.97 -17.27 9.30
N ALA A 45 9.30 -17.27 9.21
CA ALA A 45 10.18 -17.00 10.34
C ALA A 45 10.10 -15.52 10.76
N ALA A 46 10.05 -14.61 9.79
CA ALA A 46 9.86 -13.18 10.01
C ALA A 46 8.52 -12.89 10.69
N CYS A 47 7.42 -13.52 10.23
CA CYS A 47 6.10 -13.38 10.86
C CYS A 47 6.05 -13.88 12.30
N ARG A 48 6.84 -14.90 12.67
CA ARG A 48 6.95 -15.35 14.07
C ARG A 48 7.73 -14.38 14.95
N LYS A 49 8.76 -13.75 14.38
CA LYS A 49 9.63 -12.80 15.08
C LYS A 49 9.04 -11.40 15.18
N GLY A 50 8.11 -11.05 14.29
CA GLY A 50 7.63 -9.68 14.13
C GLY A 50 8.52 -8.83 13.22
N ASP A 51 9.35 -9.47 12.39
CA ASP A 51 10.31 -8.78 11.51
C ASP A 51 9.60 -8.25 10.26
N LEU A 52 9.09 -7.03 10.37
CA LEU A 52 8.31 -6.38 9.33
C LEU A 52 9.11 -6.20 8.03
N LYS A 53 10.41 -5.88 8.12
CA LYS A 53 11.28 -5.63 6.95
C LYS A 53 11.44 -6.88 6.11
N VAL A 54 11.83 -8.00 6.74
CA VAL A 54 11.96 -9.27 6.01
C VAL A 54 10.61 -9.73 5.48
N CYS A 55 9.51 -9.53 6.23
CA CYS A 55 8.18 -9.81 5.70
C CYS A 55 7.94 -9.06 4.38
N GLN A 56 8.27 -7.77 4.31
CA GLN A 56 8.05 -6.97 3.11
C GLN A 56 8.97 -7.27 1.96
N GLU A 57 10.26 -7.50 2.22
CA GLU A 57 11.20 -7.94 1.20
C GLU A 57 10.67 -9.21 0.52
N LYS A 58 10.27 -10.20 1.32
CA LYS A 58 9.70 -11.45 0.80
C LYS A 58 8.36 -11.23 0.09
N ILE A 59 7.49 -10.35 0.60
CA ILE A 59 6.22 -9.99 -0.08
C ILE A 59 6.49 -9.33 -1.43
N THR A 60 7.47 -8.40 -1.49
CA THR A 60 7.87 -7.66 -2.69
C THR A 60 8.56 -8.57 -3.71
N GLU A 61 9.32 -9.57 -3.24
CA GLU A 61 9.85 -10.66 -4.06
C GLU A 61 8.74 -11.54 -4.68
N GLY A 62 7.47 -11.34 -4.29
CA GLY A 62 6.31 -12.04 -4.82
C GLY A 62 6.03 -13.37 -4.14
N VAL A 63 6.51 -13.58 -2.91
CA VAL A 63 6.19 -14.78 -2.12
C VAL A 63 4.68 -14.87 -1.89
N ASN A 64 4.13 -16.09 -2.02
CA ASN A 64 2.71 -16.31 -1.82
C ASN A 64 2.35 -16.22 -0.32
N ILE A 65 1.86 -15.06 0.10
CA ILE A 65 1.44 -14.76 1.48
C ILE A 65 0.30 -15.65 2.01
N ASN A 66 -0.43 -16.33 1.11
CA ASN A 66 -1.54 -17.21 1.45
C ASN A 66 -1.14 -18.68 1.51
N ALA A 67 0.09 -19.03 1.16
CA ALA A 67 0.58 -20.39 1.30
C ALA A 67 0.65 -20.82 2.77
N ARG A 68 0.76 -22.13 3.00
CA ARG A 68 0.90 -22.73 4.33
C ARG A 68 2.24 -23.42 4.49
N ASP A 69 2.73 -23.38 5.73
CA ASP A 69 3.93 -24.09 6.14
C ASP A 69 3.65 -25.59 6.40
N PRO A 70 4.66 -26.40 6.75
CA PRO A 70 4.49 -27.83 7.06
C PRO A 70 3.54 -28.14 8.23
N TYR A 71 3.16 -27.14 9.01
CA TYR A 71 2.27 -27.23 10.16
C TYR A 71 0.86 -26.68 9.87
N ASP A 72 0.53 -26.48 8.58
CA ASP A 72 -0.72 -25.89 8.11
C ASP A 72 -0.96 -24.46 8.64
N TYR A 73 0.10 -23.70 8.94
CA TYR A 73 -0.01 -22.28 9.30
C TYR A 73 0.28 -21.37 8.11
N THR A 74 -0.59 -20.39 7.88
CA THR A 74 -0.30 -19.28 6.97
C THR A 74 0.53 -18.22 7.70
N PRO A 75 1.29 -17.36 6.98
CA PRO A 75 1.99 -16.22 7.55
C PRO A 75 1.10 -15.36 8.46
N LEU A 76 -0.16 -15.15 8.06
CA LEU A 76 -1.13 -14.37 8.84
C LEU A 76 -1.49 -15.06 10.16
N ILE A 77 -1.68 -16.39 10.18
CA ILE A 77 -1.93 -17.10 11.43
C ILE A 77 -0.70 -17.01 12.35
N LEU A 78 0.51 -17.07 11.81
CA LEU A 78 1.74 -16.94 12.60
C LEU A 78 1.86 -15.55 13.24
N ALA A 79 1.62 -14.49 12.48
CA ALA A 79 1.64 -13.11 13.00
C ALA A 79 0.57 -12.90 14.08
N SER A 80 -0.66 -13.38 13.84
CA SER A 80 -1.76 -13.29 14.79
C SER A 80 -1.50 -14.07 16.08
N LEU A 81 -0.93 -15.28 15.97
CA LEU A 81 -0.57 -16.15 17.09
C LEU A 81 0.55 -15.55 17.94
N CYS A 82 1.54 -14.92 17.31
CA CYS A 82 2.68 -14.33 17.99
C CYS A 82 2.43 -12.90 18.49
N GLY A 83 1.26 -12.30 18.18
CA GLY A 83 0.88 -10.98 18.70
C GLY A 83 1.43 -9.79 17.93
N HIS A 84 1.94 -9.99 16.72
CA HIS A 84 2.58 -8.94 15.93
C HIS A 84 1.54 -8.19 15.10
N TYR A 85 0.95 -7.16 15.69
CA TYR A 85 -0.14 -6.38 15.10
C TYR A 85 0.25 -5.77 13.75
N GLU A 86 1.41 -5.14 13.67
CA GLU A 86 1.91 -4.44 12.48
C GLU A 86 2.17 -5.42 11.33
N VAL A 87 2.68 -6.61 11.63
CA VAL A 87 2.89 -7.67 10.64
C VAL A 87 1.55 -8.26 10.18
N ALA A 88 0.60 -8.46 11.09
CA ALA A 88 -0.74 -8.92 10.73
C ALA A 88 -1.45 -7.89 9.84
N GLN A 89 -1.37 -6.60 10.19
CA GLN A 89 -1.88 -5.50 9.38
C GLN A 89 -1.23 -5.45 8.01
N LEU A 90 0.10 -5.53 7.92
CA LEU A 90 0.81 -5.58 6.65
C LEU A 90 0.36 -6.74 5.78
N LEU A 91 0.25 -7.94 6.34
CA LEU A 91 -0.17 -9.12 5.61
C LEU A 91 -1.60 -8.95 5.08
N LEU A 92 -2.50 -8.39 5.88
CA LEU A 92 -3.86 -8.05 5.46
C LEU A 92 -3.84 -6.99 4.35
N GLU A 93 -3.15 -5.87 4.52
CA GLU A 93 -2.97 -4.82 3.50
C GLU A 93 -2.38 -5.37 2.19
N SER A 94 -1.52 -6.39 2.29
CA SER A 94 -0.89 -7.08 1.17
C SER A 94 -1.76 -8.17 0.53
N GLY A 95 -2.97 -8.40 1.04
CA GLY A 95 -3.95 -9.34 0.47
C GLY A 95 -3.99 -10.74 1.10
N ALA A 96 -3.55 -10.89 2.35
CA ALA A 96 -3.67 -12.15 3.08
C ALA A 96 -5.16 -12.49 3.36
N LEU A 97 -5.52 -13.75 3.17
CA LEU A 97 -6.89 -14.26 3.25
C LEU A 97 -7.27 -14.53 4.71
N CYS A 98 -8.29 -13.82 5.20
CA CYS A 98 -8.91 -14.06 6.51
C CYS A 98 -10.44 -14.19 6.36
N GLU A 99 -10.90 -15.30 5.76
CA GLU A 99 -12.33 -15.55 5.55
C GLU A 99 -12.97 -16.25 6.75
N ARG A 100 -13.95 -15.61 7.39
CA ARG A 100 -14.60 -16.08 8.63
C ARG A 100 -15.22 -17.48 8.51
N ASP A 101 -15.72 -17.84 7.32
CA ASP A 101 -16.37 -19.12 7.06
C ASP A 101 -15.41 -20.19 6.51
N THR A 102 -14.10 -19.98 6.65
CA THR A 102 -13.06 -20.94 6.27
C THR A 102 -12.35 -21.50 7.48
N PHE A 103 -11.85 -22.73 7.35
CA PHE A 103 -11.06 -23.38 8.40
C PHE A 103 -9.80 -22.56 8.77
N GLN A 104 -9.21 -21.83 7.81
CA GLN A 104 -8.03 -20.99 8.06
C GLN A 104 -8.40 -19.67 8.74
N GLY A 105 -9.49 -19.02 8.33
CA GLY A 105 -9.92 -17.77 8.96
C GLY A 105 -10.38 -17.96 10.41
N GLU A 106 -11.14 -19.02 10.72
CA GLU A 106 -11.48 -19.34 12.12
C GLU A 106 -10.24 -19.58 12.97
N ARG A 107 -9.24 -20.30 12.43
CA ARG A 107 -7.95 -20.52 13.12
C ARG A 107 -7.21 -19.21 13.33
N CYS A 108 -7.25 -18.29 12.39
CA CYS A 108 -6.61 -16.98 12.53
C CYS A 108 -7.25 -16.17 13.67
N LEU A 109 -8.58 -16.09 13.71
CA LEU A 109 -9.33 -15.40 14.77
C LEU A 109 -9.16 -16.05 16.14
N TYR A 110 -9.22 -17.39 16.21
CA TYR A 110 -9.04 -18.13 17.46
C TYR A 110 -7.63 -17.95 18.04
N ASN A 111 -6.61 -17.90 17.17
CA ASN A 111 -5.22 -17.75 17.60
C ASN A 111 -4.78 -16.29 17.79
N ALA A 112 -5.65 -15.29 17.63
CA ALA A 112 -5.27 -13.90 17.89
C ALA A 112 -4.82 -13.73 19.36
N LEU A 113 -3.57 -13.31 19.56
CA LEU A 113 -2.96 -13.18 20.90
C LEU A 113 -3.68 -12.14 21.77
N ASN A 114 -4.13 -11.03 21.18
CA ASN A 114 -4.77 -9.92 21.87
C ASN A 114 -6.04 -9.44 21.14
N ASP A 115 -6.89 -8.69 21.86
CA ASP A 115 -8.15 -8.18 21.31
C ASP A 115 -7.92 -7.13 20.22
N ARG A 116 -6.78 -6.42 20.23
CA ARG A 116 -6.40 -5.47 19.17
C ARG A 116 -6.27 -6.17 17.81
N ILE A 117 -5.58 -7.30 17.74
CA ILE A 117 -5.46 -8.12 16.53
C ILE A 117 -6.80 -8.77 16.18
N ARG A 118 -7.55 -9.26 17.18
CA ARG A 118 -8.88 -9.82 16.93
C ARG A 118 -9.81 -8.80 16.29
N ASN A 119 -9.81 -7.57 16.80
CA ASN A 119 -10.60 -6.46 16.26
C ASN A 119 -10.13 -6.08 14.86
N LEU A 120 -8.82 -6.06 14.60
CA LEU A 120 -8.28 -5.88 13.24
C LEU A 120 -8.81 -6.95 12.28
N LEU A 121 -8.72 -8.24 12.64
CA LEU A 121 -9.22 -9.35 11.82
C LEU A 121 -10.75 -9.32 11.63
N LEU A 122 -11.49 -8.79 12.61
CA LEU A 122 -12.93 -8.60 12.52
C LEU A 122 -13.30 -7.37 11.67
N GLU A 123 -12.57 -6.27 11.79
CA GLU A 123 -12.76 -5.05 11.00
C GLU A 123 -12.44 -5.28 9.53
N TYR A 124 -11.42 -6.11 9.25
CA TYR A 124 -11.09 -6.62 7.92
C TYR A 124 -12.16 -7.63 7.44
N ASP A 125 -13.35 -7.13 7.11
CA ASP A 125 -14.42 -7.90 6.47
C ASP A 125 -14.11 -8.15 4.98
N TYR A 126 -13.52 -9.30 4.71
CA TYR A 126 -13.19 -9.77 3.37
C TYR A 126 -14.35 -10.41 2.59
N SER A 127 -15.60 -10.31 3.04
CA SER A 127 -16.73 -10.48 2.10
C SER A 127 -16.65 -9.48 0.93
N LYS A 128 -15.80 -8.44 1.07
CA LYS A 128 -15.34 -7.49 0.04
C LYS A 128 -13.85 -7.60 -0.28
N SER A 129 -13.22 -8.78 -0.25
CA SER A 129 -11.94 -9.03 -0.94
C SER A 129 -12.15 -8.81 -2.44
N THR A 130 -12.17 -7.54 -2.80
CA THR A 130 -12.32 -7.01 -4.13
C THR A 130 -10.96 -7.32 -4.73
N ASP A 131 -10.93 -8.31 -5.62
CA ASP A 131 -9.70 -8.71 -6.31
C ASP A 131 -8.89 -7.47 -6.68
N PRO A 132 -7.58 -7.42 -6.38
CA PRO A 132 -6.78 -6.20 -6.52
C PRO A 132 -6.88 -5.59 -7.92
N LEU A 133 -7.20 -6.39 -8.94
CA LEU A 133 -7.39 -5.96 -10.33
C LEU A 133 -8.81 -5.46 -10.65
N GLN A 134 -9.77 -5.57 -9.74
CA GLN A 134 -11.13 -5.05 -9.94
C GLN A 134 -11.20 -3.56 -10.28
N PRO A 135 -10.40 -2.64 -9.71
CA PRO A 135 -10.40 -1.24 -10.12
C PRO A 135 -9.99 -1.07 -11.59
N LEU A 136 -8.96 -1.79 -12.03
CA LEU A 136 -8.53 -1.81 -13.43
C LEU A 136 -9.64 -2.40 -14.32
N ALA A 137 -10.22 -3.54 -13.92
CA ALA A 137 -11.30 -4.19 -14.66
C ALA A 137 -12.56 -3.32 -14.76
N ALA A 138 -12.95 -2.65 -13.67
CA ALA A 138 -14.07 -1.73 -13.61
C ALA A 138 -13.83 -0.52 -14.51
N HIS A 139 -12.63 0.06 -14.47
CA HIS A 139 -12.26 1.16 -15.36
C HIS A 139 -12.36 0.74 -16.82
N ILE A 140 -11.69 -0.34 -17.21
CA ILE A 140 -11.68 -0.82 -18.60
C ILE A 140 -13.11 -1.14 -19.05
N SER A 141 -13.89 -1.84 -18.25
CA SER A 141 -15.30 -2.15 -18.55
C SER A 141 -16.14 -0.88 -18.75
N SER A 142 -15.91 0.15 -17.92
CA SER A 142 -16.65 1.41 -17.99
C SER A 142 -16.43 2.16 -19.30
N LEU A 143 -15.30 1.92 -19.99
CA LEU A 143 -15.00 2.53 -21.29
C LEU A 143 -16.00 2.13 -22.39
N LEU A 144 -16.72 1.02 -22.24
CA LEU A 144 -17.77 0.60 -23.20
C LEU A 144 -19.03 1.48 -23.13
N THR A 145 -19.28 2.10 -21.99
CA THR A 145 -20.52 2.85 -21.71
C THR A 145 -20.27 4.32 -21.40
N ARG A 146 -19.00 4.76 -21.44
CA ARG A 146 -18.60 6.13 -21.11
C ARG A 146 -18.78 7.03 -22.32
N ASP A 147 -19.64 8.04 -22.19
CA ASP A 147 -19.90 9.01 -23.26
C ASP A 147 -18.87 10.14 -23.30
N GLN A 148 -18.35 10.55 -22.13
CA GLN A 148 -17.38 11.64 -22.02
C GLN A 148 -16.23 11.30 -21.04
N PRO A 149 -14.99 11.69 -21.37
CA PRO A 149 -14.54 12.23 -22.65
C PRO A 149 -14.46 11.12 -23.72
N GLY A 150 -14.72 11.48 -24.98
CA GLY A 150 -14.66 10.54 -26.11
C GLY A 150 -13.24 10.07 -26.38
N THR A 151 -12.99 8.78 -26.17
CA THR A 151 -11.66 8.15 -26.27
C THR A 151 -11.60 6.98 -27.25
N SER A 152 -12.73 6.60 -27.85
CA SER A 152 -12.81 5.52 -28.83
C SER A 152 -12.19 5.91 -30.17
N ASP A 153 -11.53 4.94 -30.81
CA ASP A 153 -10.78 5.11 -32.05
C ASP A 153 -11.23 4.14 -33.16
N ILE A 154 -12.17 3.24 -32.86
CA ILE A 154 -12.80 2.33 -33.82
C ILE A 154 -14.29 2.11 -33.48
N VAL A 155 -15.14 2.14 -34.51
CA VAL A 155 -16.58 1.86 -34.39
C VAL A 155 -16.91 0.53 -35.03
N VAL A 156 -17.61 -0.35 -34.31
CA VAL A 156 -18.11 -1.61 -34.83
C VAL A 156 -19.62 -1.56 -34.98
N THR A 157 -20.11 -1.66 -36.20
CA THR A 157 -21.55 -1.62 -36.50
C THR A 157 -22.10 -3.04 -36.68
N ALA A 158 -23.11 -3.40 -35.89
CA ALA A 158 -23.85 -4.65 -35.97
C ALA A 158 -25.34 -4.35 -36.20
N GLU A 159 -25.82 -4.58 -37.42
CA GLU A 159 -27.18 -4.20 -37.85
C GLU A 159 -27.51 -2.74 -37.54
N ASP A 160 -28.31 -2.47 -36.50
CA ASP A 160 -28.74 -1.14 -36.06
C ASP A 160 -27.96 -0.60 -34.83
N GLU A 161 -27.07 -1.40 -34.24
CA GLU A 161 -26.27 -1.01 -33.07
C GLU A 161 -24.82 -0.66 -33.46
N SER A 162 -24.27 0.38 -32.84
CA SER A 162 -22.88 0.80 -33.00
C SER A 162 -22.15 0.72 -31.67
N LEU A 163 -21.02 0.01 -31.65
CA LEU A 163 -20.15 -0.13 -30.49
C LEU A 163 -18.89 0.72 -30.70
N TYR A 164 -18.61 1.61 -29.75
CA TYR A 164 -17.43 2.47 -29.74
C TYR A 164 -16.31 1.80 -28.93
N LEU A 165 -15.22 1.40 -29.60
CA LEU A 165 -14.17 0.56 -29.03
C LEU A 165 -12.77 1.21 -29.14
N HIS A 166 -11.76 0.52 -28.60
CA HIS A 166 -10.37 0.96 -28.51
C HIS A 166 -9.46 -0.06 -29.20
N LYS A 167 -8.72 0.36 -30.24
CA LYS A 167 -7.82 -0.50 -31.02
C LYS A 167 -6.74 -1.13 -30.16
N PHE A 168 -6.20 -0.39 -29.19
CA PHE A 168 -5.16 -0.92 -28.31
C PHE A 168 -5.68 -2.06 -27.43
N ILE A 169 -6.88 -1.95 -26.85
CA ILE A 169 -7.50 -3.03 -26.04
C ILE A 169 -7.76 -4.26 -26.90
N LEU A 170 -8.35 -4.06 -28.09
CA LEU A 170 -8.61 -5.14 -29.03
C LEU A 170 -7.32 -5.84 -29.47
N SER A 171 -6.28 -5.07 -29.78
CA SER A 171 -4.96 -5.59 -30.20
C SER A 171 -4.22 -6.29 -29.06
N ALA A 172 -4.35 -5.80 -27.83
CA ALA A 172 -3.75 -6.42 -26.65
C ALA A 172 -4.40 -7.78 -26.36
N ARG A 173 -5.73 -7.83 -26.40
CA ARG A 173 -6.54 -8.95 -25.87
C ARG A 173 -6.98 -9.97 -26.92
N SER A 174 -6.86 -9.67 -28.22
CA SER A 174 -7.21 -10.58 -29.31
C SER A 174 -6.10 -10.65 -30.36
N PRO A 175 -5.47 -11.82 -30.57
CA PRO A 175 -4.45 -11.98 -31.61
C PRO A 175 -4.97 -11.73 -33.03
N TYR A 176 -6.25 -12.04 -33.30
CA TYR A 176 -6.91 -11.70 -34.57
C TYR A 176 -6.91 -10.18 -34.80
N PHE A 177 -7.38 -9.39 -33.83
CA PHE A 177 -7.43 -7.93 -33.97
C PHE A 177 -6.03 -7.35 -34.07
N ARG A 178 -5.07 -7.88 -33.31
CA ARG A 178 -3.65 -7.49 -33.41
C ARG A 178 -3.13 -7.57 -34.84
N ARG A 179 -3.33 -8.72 -35.52
CA ARG A 179 -2.87 -8.91 -36.91
C ARG A 179 -3.63 -8.04 -37.90
N LYS A 180 -4.95 -7.92 -37.73
CA LYS A 180 -5.82 -7.13 -38.61
C LYS A 180 -5.50 -5.64 -38.56
N LEU A 181 -5.36 -5.09 -37.35
CA LEU A 181 -5.10 -3.67 -37.15
C LEU A 181 -3.64 -3.33 -37.49
N ALA A 182 -2.69 -4.23 -37.27
CA ALA A 182 -1.32 -4.06 -37.78
C ALA A 182 -1.25 -3.99 -39.32
N ALA A 183 -2.10 -4.74 -40.03
CA ALA A 183 -2.18 -4.68 -41.48
C ALA A 183 -2.92 -3.44 -42.01
N SER A 184 -3.79 -2.83 -41.19
CA SER A 184 -4.66 -1.72 -41.58
C SER A 184 -4.95 -0.78 -40.40
N PRO A 185 -3.97 0.02 -39.95
CA PRO A 185 -4.08 0.84 -38.74
C PRO A 185 -5.14 1.95 -38.87
N ASP A 186 -5.39 2.43 -40.10
CA ASP A 186 -6.37 3.49 -40.41
C ASP A 186 -7.83 3.02 -40.33
N THR A 187 -8.07 1.76 -39.94
CA THR A 187 -9.44 1.22 -39.84
C THR A 187 -10.23 1.94 -38.75
N ALA A 188 -11.08 2.89 -39.14
CA ALA A 188 -11.94 3.63 -38.21
C ALA A 188 -13.32 2.98 -37.99
N ALA A 189 -13.78 2.17 -38.94
CA ALA A 189 -15.07 1.50 -38.88
C ALA A 189 -14.98 0.05 -39.35
N TRP A 190 -15.68 -0.86 -38.66
CA TRP A 190 -15.78 -2.26 -39.04
C TRP A 190 -17.23 -2.74 -38.95
N LYS A 191 -17.69 -3.49 -39.95
CA LYS A 191 -19.05 -4.03 -39.99
C LYS A 191 -19.05 -5.50 -39.58
N LEU A 192 -19.87 -5.84 -38.58
CA LEU A 192 -20.08 -7.21 -38.16
C LEU A 192 -20.83 -7.99 -39.27
N PRO A 193 -20.36 -9.18 -39.67
CA PRO A 193 -21.11 -10.04 -40.59
C PRO A 193 -22.48 -10.40 -40.01
N SER A 194 -23.54 -10.34 -40.82
CA SER A 194 -24.94 -10.65 -40.41
C SER A 194 -25.14 -12.11 -39.97
N THR A 195 -24.15 -12.97 -40.13
CA THR A 195 -24.14 -14.35 -39.68
C THR A 195 -23.82 -14.49 -38.19
N ILE A 196 -23.32 -13.43 -37.54
CA ILE A 196 -22.93 -13.42 -36.13
C ILE A 196 -24.01 -12.68 -35.34
N PRO A 197 -24.65 -13.33 -34.34
CA PRO A 197 -25.60 -12.65 -33.47
C PRO A 197 -24.93 -11.46 -32.76
N PRO A 198 -25.53 -10.25 -32.77
CA PRO A 198 -24.97 -9.08 -32.09
C PRO A 198 -24.68 -9.33 -30.60
N GLN A 199 -25.53 -10.11 -29.92
CA GLN A 199 -25.38 -10.47 -28.51
C GLN A 199 -24.13 -11.33 -28.26
N ALA A 200 -23.81 -12.24 -29.20
CA ALA A 200 -22.60 -13.07 -29.11
C ALA A 200 -21.33 -12.22 -29.24
N PHE A 201 -21.33 -11.27 -30.17
CA PHE A 201 -20.23 -10.32 -30.33
C PHE A 201 -20.09 -9.41 -29.11
N ALA A 202 -21.21 -8.88 -28.58
CA ALA A 202 -21.21 -8.06 -27.37
C ALA A 202 -20.65 -8.81 -26.14
N ALA A 203 -20.93 -10.11 -25.99
CA ALA A 203 -20.36 -10.94 -24.94
C ALA A 203 -18.83 -11.05 -25.07
N ALA A 204 -18.33 -11.27 -26.29
CA ALA A 204 -16.89 -11.31 -26.57
C ALA A 204 -16.21 -9.96 -26.29
N ILE A 205 -16.83 -8.84 -26.70
CA ILE A 205 -16.30 -7.50 -26.42
C ILE A 205 -16.25 -7.22 -24.91
N LYS A 206 -17.31 -7.52 -24.17
CA LYS A 206 -17.31 -7.39 -22.69
C LYS A 206 -16.17 -8.17 -22.06
N TYR A 207 -15.94 -9.40 -22.51
CA TYR A 207 -14.82 -10.22 -22.04
C TYR A 207 -13.44 -9.60 -22.37
N LEU A 208 -13.26 -9.07 -23.59
CA LEU A 208 -12.01 -8.38 -23.96
C LEU A 208 -11.76 -7.17 -23.05
N TYR A 209 -12.83 -6.48 -22.64
CA TYR A 209 -12.82 -5.31 -21.75
C TYR A 209 -12.85 -5.65 -20.25
N LEU A 210 -12.52 -6.90 -19.88
CA LEU A 210 -12.47 -7.37 -18.49
C LEU A 210 -13.82 -7.29 -17.75
N GLY A 211 -14.93 -7.17 -18.49
CA GLY A 211 -16.27 -7.10 -17.96
C GLY A 211 -16.85 -8.47 -17.64
N GLU A 212 -17.83 -8.48 -16.74
CA GLU A 212 -18.55 -9.71 -16.40
C GLU A 212 -19.38 -10.21 -17.60
N ALA A 213 -19.26 -11.51 -17.86
CA ALA A 213 -20.16 -12.18 -18.79
C ALA A 213 -21.61 -12.04 -18.28
N PRO A 214 -22.57 -11.73 -19.16
CA PRO A 214 -23.96 -11.65 -18.76
C PRO A 214 -24.45 -13.03 -18.27
N ARG A 215 -24.91 -13.10 -17.01
CA ARG A 215 -25.48 -14.32 -16.40
C ARG A 215 -26.69 -14.86 -17.15
N GLU A 216 -27.41 -13.97 -17.81
CA GLU A 216 -28.52 -14.28 -18.70
C GLU A 216 -28.19 -13.73 -20.10
N LEU A 217 -27.97 -14.65 -21.05
CA LEU A 217 -27.89 -14.31 -22.46
C LEU A 217 -29.29 -13.88 -22.90
N ARG A 218 -29.59 -12.57 -22.86
CA ARG A 218 -30.89 -12.03 -23.29
C ARG A 218 -31.28 -12.58 -24.65
N SER A 219 -32.18 -13.55 -24.66
CA SER A 219 -32.67 -14.24 -25.85
C SER A 219 -34.16 -14.44 -25.64
N GLY A 220 -34.98 -14.03 -26.61
CA GLY A 220 -36.43 -14.06 -26.45
C GLY A 220 -37.18 -13.33 -27.56
N PRO A 221 -38.52 -13.36 -27.54
CA PRO A 221 -39.35 -12.80 -28.61
C PRO A 221 -39.03 -11.32 -28.85
N GLY A 222 -38.48 -11.00 -30.02
CA GLY A 222 -38.06 -9.63 -30.41
C GLY A 222 -36.58 -9.46 -30.74
N THR A 223 -35.69 -10.40 -30.37
CA THR A 223 -34.25 -10.32 -30.71
C THR A 223 -33.86 -11.07 -31.98
N GLY A 224 -34.76 -11.87 -32.56
CA GLY A 224 -34.52 -12.64 -33.78
C GLY A 224 -33.66 -13.91 -33.62
N PHE A 225 -33.07 -14.16 -32.44
CA PHE A 225 -32.20 -15.31 -32.17
C PHE A 225 -32.63 -16.08 -30.91
N THR A 226 -32.46 -17.40 -30.94
CA THR A 226 -32.66 -18.30 -29.78
C THR A 226 -31.42 -18.36 -28.88
N GLU A 227 -31.57 -18.77 -27.62
CA GLU A 227 -30.42 -18.94 -26.68
C GLU A 227 -29.34 -19.88 -27.26
N SER A 228 -29.76 -20.96 -27.92
CA SER A 228 -28.87 -21.92 -28.56
C SER A 228 -28.08 -21.31 -29.73
N GLU A 229 -28.72 -20.47 -30.53
CA GLU A 229 -28.06 -19.75 -31.63
C GLU A 229 -27.08 -18.69 -31.11
N VAL A 230 -27.43 -17.99 -30.02
CA VAL A 230 -26.52 -17.04 -29.37
C VAL A 230 -25.30 -17.77 -28.80
N PHE A 231 -25.49 -18.91 -28.11
CA PHE A 231 -24.38 -19.69 -27.56
C PHE A 231 -23.47 -20.26 -28.66
N THR A 232 -24.06 -20.80 -29.74
CA THR A 232 -23.29 -21.24 -30.92
C THR A 232 -22.57 -20.07 -31.59
N GLY A 233 -23.19 -18.89 -31.57
CA GLY A 233 -22.57 -17.64 -32.03
C GLY A 233 -21.36 -17.25 -31.18
N ILE A 234 -21.43 -17.41 -29.85
CA ILE A 234 -20.32 -17.12 -28.94
C ILE A 234 -19.13 -18.01 -29.23
N ASP A 235 -19.34 -19.31 -29.41
CA ASP A 235 -18.28 -20.27 -29.77
C ASP A 235 -17.61 -19.91 -31.12
N ARG A 236 -18.40 -19.55 -32.12
CA ARG A 236 -17.89 -19.07 -33.43
C ARG A 236 -17.08 -17.78 -33.29
N VAL A 237 -17.55 -16.83 -32.50
CA VAL A 237 -16.86 -15.55 -32.26
C VAL A 237 -15.59 -15.77 -31.46
N ALA A 238 -15.62 -16.59 -30.42
CA ALA A 238 -14.46 -16.99 -29.63
C ALA A 238 -13.37 -17.58 -30.53
N SER A 239 -13.74 -18.54 -31.39
CA SER A 239 -12.83 -19.15 -32.35
C SER A 239 -12.29 -18.13 -33.37
N HIS A 240 -13.14 -17.24 -33.88
CA HIS A 240 -12.72 -16.24 -34.88
C HIS A 240 -11.80 -15.17 -34.30
N LEU A 241 -12.06 -14.73 -33.07
CA LEU A 241 -11.27 -13.73 -32.37
C LEU A 241 -10.06 -14.31 -31.62
N GLU A 242 -9.91 -15.64 -31.64
CA GLU A 242 -8.85 -16.39 -30.96
C GLU A 242 -8.87 -16.16 -29.44
N ILE A 243 -10.07 -16.33 -28.84
CA ILE A 243 -10.35 -16.17 -27.41
C ILE A 243 -10.79 -17.53 -26.82
N ASP A 244 -9.82 -18.38 -26.50
CA ASP A 244 -10.08 -19.77 -26.12
C ASP A 244 -10.88 -19.92 -24.82
N THR A 245 -10.74 -18.98 -23.88
CA THR A 245 -11.34 -19.07 -22.54
C THR A 245 -12.71 -18.38 -22.40
N LEU A 246 -13.24 -17.78 -23.47
CA LEU A 246 -14.53 -17.06 -23.44
C LEU A 246 -15.69 -18.00 -23.08
N VAL A 247 -15.78 -19.15 -23.74
CA VAL A 247 -16.87 -20.10 -23.54
C VAL A 247 -16.86 -20.64 -22.10
N ASP A 248 -15.68 -21.01 -21.60
CA ASP A 248 -15.49 -21.49 -20.23
C ASP A 248 -15.85 -20.46 -19.15
N SER A 249 -15.72 -19.16 -19.47
CA SER A 249 -16.07 -18.06 -18.57
C SER A 249 -17.57 -17.84 -18.44
N ILE A 250 -18.34 -18.23 -19.46
CA ILE A 250 -19.81 -18.06 -19.51
C ILE A 250 -20.52 -19.28 -18.91
N LEU A 251 -19.90 -20.46 -18.99
CA LEU A 251 -20.44 -21.69 -18.42
C LEU A 251 -20.41 -21.65 -16.88
N ASP A 252 -21.59 -21.51 -16.25
CA ASP A 252 -21.76 -21.55 -14.80
C ASP A 252 -21.52 -22.98 -14.27
N SER A 253 -20.50 -23.14 -13.42
CA SER A 253 -20.17 -24.40 -12.75
C SER A 253 -21.06 -24.70 -11.53
N GLY A 254 -21.94 -23.77 -11.12
CA GLY A 254 -22.76 -23.89 -9.91
C GLY A 254 -21.99 -23.75 -8.59
N ASP A 255 -20.66 -23.89 -8.63
CA ASP A 255 -19.74 -23.64 -7.52
C ASP A 255 -19.20 -22.20 -7.55
N ARG A 256 -19.56 -21.43 -6.51
CA ARG A 256 -19.19 -20.01 -6.35
C ARG A 256 -17.67 -19.79 -6.27
N ARG A 257 -16.93 -20.75 -5.70
CA ARG A 257 -15.47 -20.62 -5.52
C ARG A 257 -14.73 -20.81 -6.83
N LEU A 258 -15.11 -21.84 -7.60
CA LEU A 258 -14.61 -22.06 -8.96
C LEU A 258 -14.86 -20.85 -9.86
N ALA A 259 -16.06 -20.27 -9.79
CA ALA A 259 -16.40 -19.07 -10.54
C ALA A 259 -15.50 -17.88 -10.16
N ARG A 260 -15.26 -17.65 -8.86
CA ARG A 260 -14.35 -16.60 -8.38
C ARG A 260 -12.91 -16.85 -8.84
N GLN A 261 -12.41 -18.07 -8.71
CA GLN A 261 -11.05 -18.43 -9.09
C GLN A 261 -10.82 -18.27 -10.60
N ARG A 262 -11.78 -18.72 -11.43
CA ARG A 262 -11.75 -18.49 -12.89
C ARG A 262 -11.71 -17.00 -13.19
N ARG A 263 -12.58 -16.21 -12.55
CA ARG A 263 -12.59 -14.75 -12.72
C ARG A 263 -11.25 -14.11 -12.37
N THR A 264 -10.66 -14.40 -11.22
CA THR A 264 -9.35 -13.87 -10.83
C THR A 264 -8.27 -14.27 -11.83
N THR A 265 -8.29 -15.52 -12.30
CA THR A 265 -7.34 -16.02 -13.30
C THR A 265 -7.49 -15.28 -14.64
N GLU A 266 -8.71 -15.11 -15.11
CA GLU A 266 -8.99 -14.40 -16.38
C GLU A 266 -8.64 -12.92 -16.31
N LEU A 267 -8.89 -12.26 -15.17
CA LEU A 267 -8.48 -10.87 -14.95
C LEU A 267 -6.97 -10.71 -14.88
N THR A 268 -6.29 -11.64 -14.22
CA THR A 268 -4.81 -11.68 -14.19
C THR A 268 -4.25 -11.84 -15.60
N LYS A 269 -4.74 -12.82 -16.37
CA LYS A 269 -4.37 -13.05 -17.77
C LYS A 269 -4.63 -11.81 -18.64
N GLY A 270 -5.75 -11.13 -18.43
CA GLY A 270 -6.06 -9.92 -19.19
C GLY A 270 -5.19 -8.72 -18.84
N ARG A 271 -4.85 -8.55 -17.57
CA ARG A 271 -3.85 -7.56 -17.15
C ARG A 271 -2.47 -7.89 -17.72
N ASP A 272 -2.04 -9.16 -17.69
CA ASP A 272 -0.75 -9.59 -18.27
C ASP A 272 -0.67 -9.28 -19.78
N GLN A 273 -1.75 -9.53 -20.53
CA GLN A 273 -1.82 -9.23 -21.96
C GLN A 273 -1.78 -7.71 -22.25
N LEU A 274 -2.43 -6.90 -21.43
CA LEU A 274 -2.37 -5.44 -21.52
C LEU A 274 -0.97 -4.92 -21.16
N GLU A 275 -0.35 -5.49 -20.15
CA GLU A 275 1.01 -5.16 -19.71
C GLU A 275 2.05 -5.49 -20.79
N GLU A 276 1.99 -6.68 -21.38
CA GLU A 276 2.86 -7.07 -22.50
C GLU A 276 2.70 -6.09 -23.67
N TRP A 277 1.46 -5.75 -24.02
CA TRP A 277 1.19 -4.80 -25.09
C TRP A 277 1.71 -3.40 -24.73
N PHE A 278 1.48 -2.93 -23.51
CA PHE A 278 1.96 -1.63 -23.01
C PHE A 278 3.49 -1.52 -23.07
N ARG A 279 4.23 -2.53 -22.58
CA ARG A 279 5.69 -2.55 -22.62
C ARG A 279 6.22 -2.51 -24.06
N ASN A 280 5.63 -3.29 -24.96
CA ASN A 280 6.07 -3.40 -26.36
C ASN A 280 5.68 -2.20 -27.24
N ASN A 281 4.66 -1.43 -26.86
CA ASN A 281 4.14 -0.34 -27.71
C ASN A 281 4.35 1.04 -27.10
N VAL A 282 4.09 1.22 -25.80
CA VAL A 282 4.26 2.53 -25.14
C VAL A 282 5.71 2.74 -24.72
N LEU A 283 6.24 1.85 -23.87
CA LEU A 283 7.59 2.04 -23.31
C LEU A 283 8.69 1.91 -24.36
N GLN A 284 8.57 1.00 -25.32
CA GLN A 284 9.56 0.85 -26.41
C GLN A 284 9.56 2.00 -27.42
N ASN A 285 8.47 2.76 -27.54
CA ASN A 285 8.36 3.89 -28.47
C ASN A 285 8.47 5.26 -27.78
N LYS A 286 8.92 5.32 -26.51
CA LYS A 286 9.23 6.59 -25.85
C LYS A 286 10.37 7.32 -26.57
N LEU A 287 10.30 8.65 -26.64
CA LEU A 287 11.31 9.47 -27.30
C LEU A 287 12.08 10.30 -26.29
N VAL A 288 13.40 10.25 -26.35
CA VAL A 288 14.28 11.14 -25.58
C VAL A 288 14.67 12.31 -26.46
N VAL A 289 14.37 13.52 -26.01
CA VAL A 289 14.55 14.76 -26.78
C VAL A 289 15.16 15.84 -25.91
N GLU A 290 15.77 16.86 -26.52
CA GLU A 290 16.20 18.04 -25.78
C GLU A 290 14.96 18.82 -25.32
N THR A 291 14.91 19.24 -24.06
CA THR A 291 13.74 19.92 -23.46
C THR A 291 13.30 21.14 -24.26
N ALA A 292 14.27 21.92 -24.77
CA ALA A 292 14.00 23.10 -25.60
C ALA A 292 13.33 22.78 -26.95
N LYS A 293 13.44 21.54 -27.44
CA LYS A 293 12.86 21.07 -28.70
C LYS A 293 11.61 20.21 -28.51
N ALA A 294 11.18 19.99 -27.25
CA ALA A 294 10.07 19.09 -26.95
C ALA A 294 8.76 19.59 -27.59
N GLU A 295 8.47 20.89 -27.52
CA GLU A 295 7.25 21.49 -28.08
C GLU A 295 7.18 21.46 -29.62
N ASP A 296 8.32 21.32 -30.30
CA ASP A 296 8.40 21.29 -31.76
C ASP A 296 8.07 19.91 -32.35
N ILE A 297 7.94 18.89 -31.49
CA ILE A 297 7.72 17.51 -31.92
C ILE A 297 6.27 17.34 -32.37
N LYS A 298 6.13 16.92 -33.63
CA LYS A 298 4.84 16.57 -34.20
C LYS A 298 4.74 15.06 -34.33
N TRP A 299 3.76 14.51 -33.63
CA TRP A 299 3.43 13.10 -33.71
C TRP A 299 2.04 12.95 -34.31
N ASP A 300 1.93 12.19 -35.41
CA ASP A 300 0.65 11.99 -36.09
C ASP A 300 -0.28 11.10 -35.26
N ARG A 301 -1.54 11.51 -35.15
CA ARG A 301 -2.59 10.70 -34.51
C ARG A 301 -2.77 9.33 -35.19
N ASN A 302 -2.50 9.23 -36.48
CA ASN A 302 -2.48 7.94 -37.19
C ASN A 302 -1.12 7.24 -37.01
N ASN A 303 -0.90 6.70 -35.81
CA ASN A 303 0.31 5.97 -35.47
C ASN A 303 0.05 4.47 -35.24
N ALA A 304 1.10 3.65 -35.36
CA ALA A 304 1.02 2.19 -35.26
C ALA A 304 0.64 1.68 -33.86
N ILE A 305 0.78 2.53 -32.84
CA ILE A 305 0.54 2.21 -31.43
C ILE A 305 -0.79 2.79 -30.92
N TYR A 306 -1.59 3.44 -31.77
CA TYR A 306 -2.89 4.02 -31.43
C TYR A 306 -2.86 5.05 -30.28
N ALA A 307 -1.70 5.65 -30.03
CA ALA A 307 -1.56 6.71 -29.02
C ALA A 307 -2.30 7.97 -29.47
N ASP A 308 -2.96 8.64 -28.53
CA ASP A 308 -3.76 9.84 -28.77
C ASP A 308 -3.32 11.05 -27.91
N VAL A 309 -2.25 10.88 -27.12
CA VAL A 309 -1.61 11.93 -26.31
C VAL A 309 -0.15 11.58 -26.02
N LEU A 310 0.70 12.59 -25.80
CA LEU A 310 2.07 12.46 -25.34
C LEU A 310 2.21 13.04 -23.93
N LEU A 311 2.78 12.29 -23.00
CA LEU A 311 3.19 12.82 -21.70
C LEU A 311 4.69 13.12 -21.72
N GLN A 312 5.07 14.30 -21.27
CA GLN A 312 6.46 14.72 -21.12
C GLN A 312 6.86 14.65 -19.65
N ALA A 313 8.03 14.10 -19.38
CA ALA A 313 8.74 14.22 -18.10
C ALA A 313 10.15 14.74 -18.37
N ASP A 314 10.61 15.67 -17.54
CA ASP A 314 11.89 16.34 -17.71
C ASP A 314 12.95 15.68 -16.81
N GLU A 315 14.14 15.40 -17.36
CA GLU A 315 15.27 14.96 -16.54
C GLU A 315 15.71 16.11 -15.61
N LEU A 316 15.98 15.78 -14.35
CA LEU A 316 16.61 16.70 -13.42
C LEU A 316 18.02 17.03 -13.92
N PRO A 317 18.48 18.28 -13.78
CA PRO A 317 19.86 18.63 -14.13
C PRO A 317 20.84 17.80 -13.30
N GLU A 318 21.77 17.09 -13.95
CA GLU A 318 22.87 16.42 -13.26
C GLU A 318 23.70 17.50 -12.52
N ASN A 319 23.55 17.60 -11.20
CA ASN A 319 24.47 18.39 -10.39
C ASN A 319 25.84 17.71 -10.39
N THR A 320 26.73 18.12 -11.28
CA THR A 320 28.16 17.84 -11.12
C THR A 320 28.69 18.67 -9.95
N ASP A 321 29.16 17.94 -8.93
CA ASP A 321 30.17 18.32 -7.92
C ASP A 321 29.68 18.57 -6.49
N GLU A 322 29.50 17.48 -5.72
CA GLU A 322 29.82 17.49 -4.29
C GLU A 322 30.80 16.38 -3.84
N HIS A 323 31.52 15.70 -4.73
CA HIS A 323 32.59 14.78 -4.29
C HIS A 323 33.85 14.84 -5.17
N SER A 324 34.63 15.91 -5.04
CA SER A 324 36.06 15.87 -5.36
C SER A 324 36.89 16.33 -4.17
N ASN A 325 37.04 15.43 -3.20
CA ASN A 325 38.12 15.51 -2.23
C ASN A 325 39.45 15.25 -2.96
N GLY A 326 40.28 16.27 -3.16
CA GLY A 326 41.58 16.08 -3.81
C GLY A 326 42.39 17.36 -4.03
N THR A 327 43.21 17.72 -3.05
CA THR A 327 44.51 18.43 -3.18
C THR A 327 44.64 19.52 -4.27
N LEU A 328 44.62 20.77 -3.82
CA LEU A 328 45.09 21.94 -4.55
C LEU A 328 46.57 21.79 -4.99
N GLN A 329 46.82 21.65 -6.29
CA GLN A 329 48.08 22.05 -6.92
C GLN A 329 47.84 23.31 -7.77
N PRO A 330 48.63 24.39 -7.61
CA PRO A 330 48.50 25.56 -8.46
C PRO A 330 49.43 25.44 -9.67
N GLY A 331 48.86 25.32 -10.87
CA GLY A 331 49.64 25.51 -12.10
C GLY A 331 48.98 24.99 -13.36
N GLY A 332 48.55 25.92 -14.23
CA GLY A 332 48.27 25.64 -15.65
C GLY A 332 46.87 26.08 -16.07
N GLY A 333 46.80 27.22 -16.77
CA GLY A 333 45.56 27.72 -17.35
C GLY A 333 45.16 27.04 -18.66
N ALA A 334 43.99 27.48 -19.12
CA ALA A 334 43.35 27.33 -20.43
C ALA A 334 42.26 26.24 -20.54
N ASN A 335 41.05 26.75 -20.82
CA ASN A 335 39.85 26.11 -21.37
C ASN A 335 39.15 25.05 -20.50
N ALA A 336 38.33 25.53 -19.57
CA ALA A 336 37.10 24.82 -19.22
C ALA A 336 36.06 25.19 -20.28
N ASP A 337 35.94 24.37 -21.32
CA ASP A 337 34.71 24.31 -22.12
C ASP A 337 33.60 23.87 -21.16
N ALA A 338 32.78 24.84 -20.74
CA ALA A 338 31.50 24.55 -20.10
C ALA A 338 30.67 23.76 -21.11
N LYS A 339 30.63 22.42 -20.96
CA LYS A 339 29.60 21.62 -21.61
C LYS A 339 28.28 22.11 -21.04
N GLU A 340 27.55 22.94 -21.79
CA GLU A 340 26.12 23.11 -21.59
C GLU A 340 25.50 21.70 -21.67
N GLN A 341 25.27 21.08 -20.52
CA GLN A 341 24.45 19.87 -20.44
C GLN A 341 23.05 20.29 -20.86
N THR A 342 22.70 19.99 -22.11
CA THR A 342 21.36 20.20 -22.63
C THR A 342 20.40 19.30 -21.84
N GLN A 343 19.50 19.91 -21.07
CA GLN A 343 18.44 19.20 -20.36
C GLN A 343 17.63 18.36 -21.36
N LYS A 344 17.34 17.12 -20.97
CA LYS A 344 16.57 16.19 -21.79
C LYS A 344 15.20 15.96 -21.19
N SER A 345 14.27 15.64 -22.05
CA SER A 345 12.91 15.25 -21.70
C SER A 345 12.56 13.95 -22.38
N VAL A 346 11.73 13.14 -21.72
CA VAL A 346 11.23 11.89 -22.27
C VAL A 346 9.75 12.04 -22.56
N LEU A 347 9.37 11.76 -23.81
CA LEU A 347 7.99 11.76 -24.28
C LEU A 347 7.45 10.34 -24.35
N PHE A 348 6.34 10.10 -23.64
CA PHE A 348 5.65 8.81 -23.58
C PHE A 348 4.36 8.86 -24.40
N PRO A 349 4.24 8.07 -25.48
CA PRO A 349 3.01 7.98 -26.26
C PRO A 349 1.96 7.14 -25.54
N CYS A 350 0.90 7.79 -25.09
CA CYS A 350 -0.09 7.23 -24.17
C CYS A 350 -1.51 7.24 -24.77
N HIS A 351 -2.43 6.61 -24.05
CA HIS A 351 -3.84 6.53 -24.39
C HIS A 351 -4.65 7.31 -23.35
N ARG A 352 -5.42 8.32 -23.76
CA ARG A 352 -6.33 9.08 -22.91
C ARG A 352 -7.24 8.13 -22.15
N ALA A 353 -7.75 7.09 -22.81
CA ALA A 353 -8.56 6.03 -22.21
C ALA A 353 -7.95 5.44 -20.92
N MET A 354 -6.63 5.27 -20.85
CA MET A 354 -5.94 4.77 -19.66
C MET A 354 -5.59 5.88 -18.66
N LEU A 355 -5.30 7.08 -19.14
CA LEU A 355 -5.03 8.24 -18.26
C LEU A 355 -6.26 8.68 -17.46
N LEU A 356 -7.48 8.43 -17.95
CA LEU A 356 -8.74 8.70 -17.23
C LEU A 356 -8.89 8.01 -15.87
N ARG A 357 -7.98 7.10 -15.53
CA ARG A 357 -7.88 6.51 -14.19
C ARG A 357 -7.36 7.48 -13.12
N SER A 358 -6.83 8.62 -13.56
CA SER A 358 -6.45 9.76 -12.72
C SER A 358 -7.50 10.85 -12.87
N GLU A 359 -8.00 11.36 -11.74
CA GLU A 359 -9.00 12.44 -11.74
C GLU A 359 -8.46 13.73 -12.34
N PHE A 360 -7.15 13.96 -12.24
CA PHE A 360 -6.45 15.07 -12.90
C PHE A 360 -6.70 15.04 -14.42
N PHE A 361 -6.36 13.92 -15.07
CA PHE A 361 -6.55 13.77 -16.51
C PHE A 361 -8.02 13.67 -16.91
N HIS A 362 -8.86 13.04 -16.09
CA HIS A 362 -10.31 13.02 -16.33
C HIS A 362 -10.88 14.44 -16.40
N THR A 363 -10.54 15.29 -15.44
CA THR A 363 -10.95 16.69 -15.39
C THR A 363 -10.39 17.46 -16.59
N MET A 364 -9.10 17.31 -16.87
CA MET A 364 -8.44 17.96 -18.01
C MET A 364 -9.12 17.62 -19.34
N PHE A 365 -9.39 16.34 -19.61
CA PHE A 365 -9.97 15.90 -20.88
C PHE A 365 -11.48 16.13 -21.01
N SER A 366 -12.18 16.35 -19.91
CA SER A 366 -13.61 16.68 -19.90
C SER A 366 -13.87 18.18 -19.97
N SER A 367 -12.85 18.99 -19.67
CA SER A 367 -12.90 20.45 -19.71
C SER A 367 -12.89 21.00 -21.14
N PRO A 368 -13.16 22.30 -21.34
CA PRO A 368 -12.98 22.97 -22.64
C PRO A 368 -11.51 23.34 -22.94
N PHE A 369 -10.52 22.79 -22.22
CA PHE A 369 -9.10 23.08 -22.45
C PHE A 369 -8.59 22.53 -23.80
N ARG A 370 -7.42 23.01 -24.23
CA ARG A 370 -6.85 22.67 -25.55
C ARG A 370 -6.58 21.17 -25.68
N GLU A 371 -6.14 20.56 -24.59
CA GLU A 371 -5.81 19.15 -24.41
C GLU A 371 -7.04 18.24 -24.58
N ALA A 372 -8.24 18.77 -24.33
CA ALA A 372 -9.48 18.03 -24.56
C ALA A 372 -9.82 17.90 -26.05
N HIS A 373 -9.43 18.89 -26.88
CA HIS A 373 -9.74 18.95 -28.30
C HIS A 373 -8.95 17.90 -29.09
N ILE A 374 -9.53 17.45 -30.21
CA ILE A 374 -8.89 16.53 -31.14
C ILE A 374 -8.16 17.34 -32.21
N LYS A 375 -6.86 17.09 -32.38
CA LYS A 375 -6.01 17.66 -33.42
C LYS A 375 -5.35 16.53 -34.22
N ASP A 376 -4.86 16.85 -35.42
CA ASP A 376 -4.10 15.93 -36.28
C ASP A 376 -2.79 15.47 -35.61
N ASP A 377 -2.10 16.39 -34.93
CA ASP A 377 -0.93 16.08 -34.10
C ASP A 377 -1.34 15.78 -32.65
N LEU A 378 -0.62 14.87 -31.98
CA LEU A 378 -0.82 14.58 -30.56
C LEU A 378 -0.49 15.78 -29.67
N HIS A 379 -1.30 15.98 -28.63
CA HIS A 379 -1.01 16.98 -27.60
C HIS A 379 0.10 16.48 -26.66
N ILE A 380 1.06 17.34 -26.37
CA ILE A 380 2.11 17.10 -25.36
C ILE A 380 1.65 17.73 -24.05
N ILE A 381 1.63 16.94 -22.99
CA ILE A 381 1.26 17.37 -21.63
C ILE A 381 2.48 17.17 -20.75
N ASN A 382 2.98 18.25 -20.15
CA ASN A 382 4.09 18.16 -19.20
C ASN A 382 3.58 17.65 -17.85
N VAL A 383 4.30 16.68 -17.28
CA VAL A 383 4.08 16.13 -15.96
C VAL A 383 5.33 16.43 -15.14
N ASP A 384 5.15 17.16 -14.04
CA ASP A 384 6.24 17.62 -13.17
C ASP A 384 6.79 16.47 -12.31
N CYS A 385 7.51 15.56 -12.95
CA CYS A 385 8.22 14.45 -12.32
C CYS A 385 9.36 13.94 -13.21
N SER A 386 10.22 13.10 -12.63
CA SER A 386 11.29 12.45 -13.39
C SER A 386 10.74 11.40 -14.37
N PRO A 387 11.47 11.07 -15.46
CA PRO A 387 11.05 10.04 -16.40
C PRO A 387 10.81 8.66 -15.77
N ASP A 388 11.59 8.30 -14.75
CA ASP A 388 11.46 7.03 -14.04
C ASP A 388 10.16 6.98 -13.22
N VAL A 389 9.82 8.08 -12.55
CA VAL A 389 8.57 8.22 -11.80
C VAL A 389 7.37 8.19 -12.74
N LEU A 390 7.46 8.86 -13.90
CA LEU A 390 6.39 8.80 -14.90
C LEU A 390 6.19 7.37 -15.45
N GLU A 391 7.26 6.61 -15.66
CA GLU A 391 7.19 5.21 -16.07
C GLU A 391 6.50 4.33 -15.01
N ILE A 392 6.76 4.55 -13.72
CA ILE A 392 6.08 3.89 -12.59
C ILE A 392 4.58 4.22 -12.61
N ILE A 393 4.24 5.51 -12.74
CA ILE A 393 2.84 5.96 -12.82
C ILE A 393 2.12 5.30 -13.99
N LEU A 394 2.72 5.33 -15.19
CA LEU A 394 2.12 4.72 -16.38
C LEU A 394 1.97 3.21 -16.19
N THR A 395 2.97 2.53 -15.64
CA THR A 395 2.86 1.11 -15.32
C THR A 395 1.68 0.84 -14.40
N PHE A 396 1.48 1.65 -13.36
CA PHE A 396 0.33 1.54 -12.46
C PHE A 396 -1.00 1.77 -13.19
N LEU A 397 -1.11 2.82 -14.02
CA LEU A 397 -2.34 3.13 -14.75
C LEU A 397 -2.72 2.00 -15.71
N TYR A 398 -1.77 1.35 -16.38
CA TYR A 398 -2.04 0.27 -17.34
C TYR A 398 -2.23 -1.10 -16.69
N THR A 399 -1.64 -1.35 -15.52
CA THR A 399 -1.47 -2.72 -15.01
C THR A 399 -1.89 -2.93 -13.55
N GLU A 400 -2.18 -1.87 -12.79
CA GLU A 400 -2.36 -1.92 -11.33
C GLU A 400 -1.11 -2.34 -10.52
N ARG A 401 0.03 -2.58 -11.19
CA ARG A 401 1.32 -2.87 -10.53
C ARG A 401 2.07 -1.58 -10.26
N ALA A 402 2.71 -1.52 -9.10
CA ALA A 402 3.57 -0.40 -8.74
C ALA A 402 4.65 -0.92 -7.80
N ASP A 403 5.76 -1.34 -8.41
CA ASP A 403 6.93 -1.86 -7.72
C ASP A 403 8.05 -0.83 -7.93
N PHE A 404 8.57 -0.23 -6.86
CA PHE A 404 9.61 0.79 -6.93
C PHE A 404 10.45 0.84 -5.64
N PRO A 405 11.73 1.24 -5.71
CA PRO A 405 12.61 1.32 -4.56
C PRO A 405 12.30 2.53 -3.66
N LEU A 406 12.82 2.51 -2.44
CA LEU A 406 12.67 3.60 -1.46
C LEU A 406 13.22 4.94 -1.98
N GLU A 407 14.28 4.91 -2.78
CA GLU A 407 14.96 6.08 -3.35
C GLU A 407 14.02 7.00 -4.15
N VAL A 408 13.05 6.43 -4.87
CA VAL A 408 12.07 7.19 -5.68
C VAL A 408 10.70 7.29 -5.01
N ALA A 409 10.53 6.71 -3.81
CA ALA A 409 9.21 6.57 -3.20
C ALA A 409 8.59 7.91 -2.81
N VAL A 410 9.40 8.88 -2.38
CA VAL A 410 8.94 10.25 -2.07
C VAL A 410 8.49 10.97 -3.34
N ASP A 411 9.24 10.86 -4.44
CA ASP A 411 8.86 11.46 -5.72
C ASP A 411 7.58 10.82 -6.27
N VAL A 412 7.45 9.49 -6.16
CA VAL A 412 6.21 8.78 -6.53
C VAL A 412 5.03 9.25 -5.65
N LEU A 413 5.25 9.49 -4.36
CA LEU A 413 4.22 10.01 -3.45
C LEU A 413 3.70 11.37 -3.93
N PHE A 414 4.61 12.31 -4.21
CA PHE A 414 4.25 13.65 -4.70
C PHE A 414 3.57 13.61 -6.07
N ALA A 415 4.12 12.83 -7.01
CA ALA A 415 3.54 12.74 -8.35
C ALA A 415 2.17 12.04 -8.33
N ALA A 416 1.97 11.04 -7.47
CA ALA A 416 0.66 10.40 -7.28
C ALA A 416 -0.36 11.35 -6.65
N ASP A 417 0.04 12.18 -5.68
CA ASP A 417 -0.82 13.22 -5.09
C ASP A 417 -1.21 14.29 -6.13
N MET A 418 -0.24 14.82 -6.87
CA MET A 418 -0.44 15.78 -7.95
C MET A 418 -1.42 15.27 -9.01
N LEU A 419 -1.29 14.01 -9.40
CA LEU A 419 -2.16 13.38 -10.40
C LEU A 419 -3.46 12.81 -9.81
N PHE A 420 -3.73 13.00 -8.52
CA PHE A 420 -4.90 12.47 -7.81
C PHE A 420 -5.06 10.94 -7.97
N ILE A 421 -3.96 10.18 -7.81
CA ILE A 421 -3.91 8.72 -7.88
C ILE A 421 -3.79 8.14 -6.46
N GLU A 422 -4.91 8.14 -5.73
CA GLU A 422 -4.94 7.81 -4.29
C GLU A 422 -4.35 6.43 -3.94
N LYS A 423 -4.61 5.42 -4.78
CA LYS A 423 -4.06 4.07 -4.58
C LYS A 423 -2.54 4.00 -4.73
N LEU A 424 -1.97 4.79 -5.62
CA LEU A 424 -0.51 4.82 -5.80
C LEU A 424 0.13 5.62 -4.66
N LYS A 425 -0.51 6.72 -4.25
CA LYS A 425 -0.11 7.53 -3.10
C LYS A 425 -0.07 6.70 -1.81
N THR A 426 -1.12 5.93 -1.52
CA THR A 426 -1.15 5.03 -0.35
C THR A 426 -0.07 3.96 -0.41
N ARG A 427 0.20 3.38 -1.60
CA ARG A 427 1.32 2.43 -1.77
C ARG A 427 2.68 3.07 -1.53
N ALA A 428 2.93 4.27 -2.04
CA ALA A 428 4.17 5.01 -1.79
C ALA A 428 4.36 5.28 -0.29
N ALA A 429 3.30 5.70 0.40
CA ALA A 429 3.33 5.91 1.84
C ALA A 429 3.63 4.62 2.62
N VAL A 430 3.09 3.48 2.19
CA VAL A 430 3.43 2.17 2.77
C VAL A 430 4.92 1.90 2.56
N VAL A 431 5.44 1.98 1.33
CA VAL A 431 6.86 1.75 1.03
C VAL A 431 7.79 2.63 1.89
N ILE A 432 7.49 3.92 2.02
CA ILE A 432 8.28 4.87 2.84
C ILE A 432 8.23 4.50 4.32
N SER A 433 7.03 4.37 4.89
CA SER A 433 6.85 4.12 6.33
C SER A 433 7.43 2.80 6.80
N THR A 434 7.58 1.83 5.90
CA THR A 434 7.95 0.49 6.28
C THR A 434 9.40 0.13 5.97
N LEU A 435 9.93 0.53 4.81
CA LEU A 435 11.36 0.37 4.53
C LEU A 435 12.20 1.38 5.31
N GLY A 436 11.65 2.58 5.56
CA GLY A 436 12.28 3.62 6.37
C GLY A 436 12.34 3.33 7.88
N SER A 437 11.59 2.32 8.36
CA SER A 437 11.50 1.97 9.77
C SER A 437 12.68 1.18 10.32
N GLY A 438 13.62 0.69 9.48
CA GLY A 438 14.85 0.01 9.88
C GLY A 438 14.79 -0.64 11.27
N ASN A 439 13.98 -1.71 11.42
CA ASN A 439 13.74 -2.48 12.65
C ASN A 439 13.82 -1.71 13.99
N MET A 440 12.69 -1.17 14.47
CA MET A 440 12.53 -0.91 15.91
C MET A 440 11.83 -2.07 16.61
N SER A 441 12.59 -3.14 16.81
CA SER A 441 12.41 -4.00 17.99
C SER A 441 13.02 -3.29 19.19
N GLN A 442 12.34 -3.28 20.35
CA GLN A 442 12.88 -2.74 21.62
C GLN A 442 14.26 -3.33 21.98
N ALA A 443 14.60 -4.51 21.46
CA ALA A 443 15.88 -5.18 21.69
C ALA A 443 17.03 -4.71 20.78
N GLU A 444 16.74 -4.03 19.66
CA GLU A 444 17.75 -3.51 18.71
C GLU A 444 18.03 -2.02 18.88
N ALA A 445 17.03 -1.21 19.28
CA ALA A 445 17.24 0.19 19.69
C ALA A 445 18.22 0.30 20.88
N ALA A 446 18.28 -0.71 21.74
CA ALA A 446 19.26 -0.79 22.83
C ALA A 446 20.68 -1.16 22.34
N LYS A 447 20.83 -1.74 21.14
CA LYS A 447 22.11 -2.22 20.59
C LYS A 447 22.77 -1.25 19.61
N THR A 448 22.03 -0.34 18.99
CA THR A 448 22.54 0.66 18.04
C THR A 448 23.04 1.95 18.70
N ARG A 449 23.57 1.88 19.93
CA ARG A 449 24.48 2.91 20.45
C ARG A 449 25.82 2.82 19.70
N GLY A 450 25.82 3.38 18.50
CA GLY A 450 27.02 3.68 17.72
C GLY A 450 27.53 2.55 16.82
N THR A 451 26.94 2.41 15.64
CA THR A 451 27.68 2.03 14.43
C THR A 451 26.98 2.64 13.22
N LYS A 452 27.77 3.34 12.40
CA LYS A 452 27.38 4.02 11.15
C LYS A 452 27.06 3.00 10.04
N GLU A 453 26.28 3.48 9.07
CA GLU A 453 25.87 2.86 7.79
C GLU A 453 24.53 2.09 7.83
N GLU A 454 23.45 2.82 8.08
CA GLU A 454 22.13 2.56 7.46
C GLU A 454 21.90 3.71 6.46
N ASP A 455 21.32 3.46 5.28
CA ASP A 455 20.94 4.53 4.35
C ASP A 455 20.00 5.50 5.09
N ASP A 456 20.54 6.65 5.52
CA ASP A 456 19.86 7.59 6.41
C ASP A 456 18.67 8.20 5.67
N LEU A 457 17.50 7.60 5.88
CA LEU A 457 16.21 8.16 5.53
C LEU A 457 16.09 9.56 6.16
N ASP A 458 15.98 10.60 5.34
CA ASP A 458 15.77 11.96 5.84
C ASP A 458 14.35 12.09 6.41
N ILE A 459 14.23 11.85 7.73
CA ILE A 459 12.95 11.87 8.43
C ILE A 459 12.31 13.27 8.42
N TYR A 460 13.12 14.34 8.38
CA TYR A 460 12.64 15.71 8.31
C TYR A 460 12.03 16.02 6.95
N ALA A 461 12.60 15.49 5.87
CA ALA A 461 11.99 15.57 4.54
C ALA A 461 10.68 14.77 4.49
N ILE A 462 10.63 13.60 5.12
CA ILE A 462 9.43 12.73 5.10
C ILE A 462 8.26 13.35 5.83
N ILE A 463 8.48 13.93 7.01
CA ILE A 463 7.39 14.56 7.75
C ILE A 463 6.84 15.78 7.01
N ARG A 464 7.72 16.58 6.38
CA ARG A 464 7.29 17.68 5.51
C ARG A 464 6.51 17.16 4.30
N ALA A 465 6.95 16.06 3.68
CA ALA A 465 6.21 15.41 2.61
C ALA A 465 4.85 14.88 3.08
N ALA A 466 4.77 14.32 4.30
CA ALA A 466 3.54 13.85 4.91
C ALA A 466 2.54 15.00 5.08
N TRP A 467 3.00 16.16 5.56
CA TRP A 467 2.20 17.37 5.71
C TRP A 467 1.70 17.94 4.39
N MET A 468 2.59 18.01 3.38
CA MET A 468 2.25 18.51 2.05
C MET A 468 1.23 17.63 1.35
N THR A 469 1.40 16.30 1.44
CA THR A 469 0.53 15.31 0.80
C THR A 469 -0.65 14.89 1.68
N ARG A 470 -0.71 15.34 2.94
CA ARG A 470 -1.75 15.01 3.93
C ARG A 470 -1.89 13.52 4.16
N VAL A 471 -0.76 12.84 4.38
CA VAL A 471 -0.71 11.39 4.63
C VAL A 471 -0.41 11.13 6.10
N GLN A 472 -1.47 10.92 6.87
CA GLN A 472 -1.39 10.67 8.32
C GLN A 472 -0.45 9.51 8.68
N ARG A 473 -0.45 8.41 7.91
CA ARG A 473 0.44 7.27 8.14
C ARG A 473 1.93 7.66 8.16
N LEU A 474 2.32 8.64 7.34
CA LEU A 474 3.70 9.13 7.31
C LEU A 474 4.01 10.08 8.45
N GLU A 475 3.01 10.85 8.92
CA GLU A 475 3.12 11.70 10.12
C GLU A 475 3.36 10.82 11.36
N GLU A 476 2.49 9.82 11.57
CA GLU A 476 2.61 8.84 12.66
C GLU A 476 3.94 8.07 12.59
N PHE A 477 4.34 7.66 11.38
CA PHE A 477 5.64 7.02 11.17
C PHE A 477 6.80 7.92 11.57
N ALA A 478 6.80 9.18 11.14
CA ALA A 478 7.87 10.12 11.44
C ALA A 478 7.94 10.49 12.91
N ALA A 479 6.78 10.76 13.55
CA ALA A 479 6.71 11.03 14.98
C ALA A 479 7.24 9.84 15.80
N ARG A 480 6.83 8.62 15.46
CA ARG A 480 7.32 7.40 16.10
C ARG A 480 8.82 7.18 15.88
N TYR A 481 9.33 7.42 14.67
CA TYR A 481 10.76 7.34 14.38
C TYR A 481 11.56 8.33 15.24
N LEU A 482 11.10 9.58 15.31
CA LEU A 482 11.74 10.63 16.11
C LEU A 482 11.68 10.29 17.61
N ALA A 483 10.55 9.81 18.14
CA ALA A 483 10.42 9.47 19.55
C ALA A 483 11.40 8.39 20.02
N TYR A 484 11.68 7.39 19.19
CA TYR A 484 12.60 6.31 19.54
C TYR A 484 14.07 6.63 19.33
N ARG A 485 14.38 7.68 18.57
CA ARG A 485 15.74 8.18 18.33
C ARG A 485 15.90 9.61 18.86
N LEU A 486 15.04 10.02 19.79
CA LEU A 486 14.90 11.41 20.20
C LEU A 486 16.23 11.96 20.75
N GLU A 487 17.02 11.13 21.41
CA GLU A 487 18.35 11.47 21.89
C GLU A 487 19.30 12.01 20.81
N ALA A 488 19.15 11.56 19.56
CA ALA A 488 19.97 11.98 18.43
C ALA A 488 19.45 13.27 17.77
N HIS A 489 18.15 13.56 17.90
CA HIS A 489 17.49 14.67 17.22
C HIS A 489 17.20 15.87 18.13
N ILE A 490 17.01 15.67 19.43
CA ILE A 490 16.48 16.70 20.35
C ILE A 490 17.38 17.94 20.45
N ASP A 491 18.69 17.78 20.35
CA ASP A 491 19.64 18.89 20.41
C ASP A 491 19.97 19.47 19.02
N SER A 492 19.36 18.96 17.94
CA SER A 492 19.60 19.42 16.56
C SER A 492 18.80 20.68 16.22
N PRO A 493 19.38 21.66 15.49
CA PRO A 493 18.64 22.85 15.06
C PRO A 493 17.50 22.50 14.08
N GLU A 494 17.67 21.46 13.26
CA GLU A 494 16.66 21.00 12.31
C GLU A 494 15.39 20.50 13.03
N PHE A 495 15.52 19.89 14.21
CA PHE A 495 14.39 19.47 15.02
C PHE A 495 13.63 20.66 15.62
N ALA A 496 14.34 21.68 16.10
CA ALA A 496 13.70 22.90 16.60
C ALA A 496 12.93 23.63 15.48
N GLU A 497 13.50 23.72 14.27
CA GLU A 497 12.80 24.26 13.10
C GLU A 497 11.55 23.45 12.75
N LEU A 498 11.63 22.12 12.79
CA LEU A 498 10.49 21.24 12.53
C LEU A 498 9.34 21.45 13.53
N ILE A 499 9.64 21.59 14.83
CA ILE A 499 8.63 21.88 15.85
C ILE A 499 7.98 23.25 15.60
N GLN A 500 8.78 24.25 15.23
CA GLN A 500 8.28 25.58 14.88
C GLN A 500 7.38 25.54 13.63
N GLU A 501 7.76 24.81 12.60
CA GLU A 501 6.93 24.56 11.41
C GLU A 501 5.60 23.91 11.79
N SER A 502 5.65 22.84 12.61
CA SER A 502 4.44 22.17 13.10
C SER A 502 3.51 23.12 13.85
N ALA A 503 4.05 23.95 14.74
CA ALA A 503 3.26 24.94 15.48
C ALA A 503 2.62 25.99 14.58
N SER A 504 3.29 26.37 13.49
CA SER A 504 2.81 27.39 12.55
C SER A 504 1.67 26.92 11.62
N ARG A 505 1.45 25.60 11.50
CA ARG A 505 0.41 25.01 10.62
C ARG A 505 -1.01 25.22 11.17
N ILE A 506 -1.17 25.49 12.46
CA ILE A 506 -2.47 25.68 13.11
C ILE A 506 -2.88 27.16 13.02
N GLN A 507 -3.90 27.45 12.21
CA GLN A 507 -4.39 28.81 12.01
C GLN A 507 -5.30 29.23 13.17
N GLY A 508 -4.92 30.28 13.90
CA GLY A 508 -5.69 30.78 15.05
C GLY A 508 -5.36 30.11 16.39
N ARG A 509 -4.17 29.49 16.49
CA ARG A 509 -3.63 28.88 17.70
C ARG A 509 -3.74 29.83 18.90
N GLN A 510 -4.42 29.40 19.96
CA GLN A 510 -4.33 30.02 21.28
C GLN A 510 -3.08 29.50 21.99
N GLU A 511 -2.57 30.26 22.97
CA GLU A 511 -1.35 29.88 23.71
C GLU A 511 -1.44 28.49 24.37
N THR A 512 -2.65 27.95 24.58
CA THR A 512 -2.94 26.62 25.17
C THR A 512 -3.13 25.49 24.17
N ASP A 513 -3.09 25.75 22.86
CA ASP A 513 -3.34 24.71 21.86
C ASP A 513 -2.10 23.82 21.69
N SER A 514 -2.32 22.51 21.71
CA SER A 514 -1.25 21.52 21.65
C SER A 514 -0.61 21.44 20.25
N ILE A 515 0.66 21.02 20.21
CA ILE A 515 1.43 20.91 18.95
C ILE A 515 1.35 19.46 18.50
N GLU A 516 0.59 19.18 17.44
CA GLU A 516 0.30 17.82 16.96
C GLU A 516 1.53 16.91 16.91
N LEU A 517 2.60 17.33 16.22
CA LEU A 517 3.84 16.54 16.13
C LEU A 517 4.47 16.27 17.50
N LEU A 518 4.45 17.28 18.39
CA LEU A 518 5.06 17.13 19.71
C LEU A 518 4.24 16.16 20.58
N ASP A 519 2.91 16.25 20.51
CA ASP A 519 2.01 15.34 21.21
C ASP A 519 2.19 13.91 20.73
N ASP A 520 2.30 13.69 19.42
CA ASP A 520 2.58 12.37 18.85
C ASP A 520 3.95 11.85 19.32
N ILE A 521 4.97 12.70 19.34
CA ILE A 521 6.29 12.32 19.88
C ILE A 521 6.20 11.98 21.37
N ARG A 522 5.52 12.78 22.19
CA ARG A 522 5.30 12.52 23.63
C ARG A 522 4.55 11.20 23.84
N PHE A 523 3.51 10.94 23.04
CA PHE A 523 2.75 9.70 23.06
C PHE A 523 3.62 8.47 22.76
N TYR A 524 4.35 8.49 21.64
CA TYR A 524 5.22 7.36 21.25
C TYR A 524 6.44 7.22 22.17
N LEU A 525 6.92 8.31 22.77
CA LEU A 525 7.95 8.27 23.80
C LEU A 525 7.40 7.58 25.05
N GLY A 526 6.18 7.91 25.47
CA GLY A 526 5.46 7.19 26.52
C GLY A 526 5.34 5.69 26.21
N GLU A 527 4.86 5.31 25.01
CA GLU A 527 4.78 3.91 24.59
C GLU A 527 6.13 3.18 24.61
N ARG A 528 7.21 3.86 24.19
CA ARG A 528 8.57 3.32 24.20
C ARG A 528 8.98 2.86 25.60
N PHE A 529 8.57 3.58 26.65
CA PHE A 529 8.90 3.23 28.03
C PHE A 529 7.77 2.47 28.76
N ARG A 530 6.52 2.48 28.26
CA ARG A 530 5.31 1.87 28.88
C ARG A 530 5.41 0.37 29.16
N LEU A 531 5.95 -0.41 28.22
CA LEU A 531 6.04 -1.88 28.31
C LEU A 531 6.96 -2.42 29.42
N ARG A 532 7.59 -1.54 30.21
CA ARG A 532 8.43 -1.91 31.36
C ARG A 532 7.88 -1.39 32.71
N PHE A 533 6.82 -0.59 32.72
CA PHE A 533 6.24 -0.03 33.95
C PHE A 533 5.10 -0.89 34.54
N ASP A 534 4.52 -1.82 33.76
CA ASP A 534 3.41 -2.69 34.19
C ASP A 534 3.74 -3.56 35.42
N ASP A 535 5.03 -3.84 35.70
CA ASP A 535 5.45 -4.62 36.88
C ASP A 535 5.52 -3.79 38.19
N THR A 536 5.29 -2.47 38.14
CA THR A 536 5.48 -1.57 39.31
C THR A 536 4.21 -0.93 39.86
N GLY A 537 3.05 -1.10 39.23
CA GLY A 537 1.78 -0.52 39.72
C GLY A 537 1.74 1.02 39.68
N LEU A 538 2.55 1.63 38.81
CA LEU A 538 2.65 3.09 38.63
C LEU A 538 1.51 3.69 37.77
N GLU A 539 0.58 2.86 37.31
CA GLU A 539 -0.60 3.28 36.54
C GLU A 539 -1.46 4.30 37.32
N GLU A 540 -1.53 4.16 38.65
CA GLU A 540 -2.24 5.11 39.54
C GLU A 540 -1.57 6.50 39.59
N MET A 541 -0.25 6.60 39.40
CA MET A 541 0.45 7.89 39.47
C MET A 541 0.36 8.68 38.15
N MET A 542 0.23 8.00 37.02
CA MET A 542 0.03 8.64 35.72
C MET A 542 -1.42 9.08 35.51
N GLU A 543 -2.40 8.33 36.03
CA GLU A 543 -3.78 8.82 36.09
C GLU A 543 -3.86 10.06 36.99
N GLU A 544 -3.15 10.09 38.12
CA GLU A 544 -3.07 11.29 38.98
C GLU A 544 -2.34 12.47 38.32
N GLU A 545 -1.26 12.27 37.56
CA GLU A 545 -0.55 13.35 36.85
C GLU A 545 -1.36 13.86 35.64
N ALA A 546 -2.01 12.98 34.88
CA ALA A 546 -2.89 13.36 33.78
C ALA A 546 -4.14 14.10 34.30
N GLU A 547 -4.69 13.69 35.45
CA GLU A 547 -5.76 14.42 36.14
C GLU A 547 -5.28 15.74 36.76
N GLN A 548 -4.04 15.84 37.25
CA GLN A 548 -3.47 17.09 37.74
C GLN A 548 -3.20 18.11 36.62
N HIS A 549 -2.73 17.66 35.46
CA HIS A 549 -2.58 18.50 34.27
C HIS A 549 -3.94 18.92 33.68
N ALA A 550 -4.98 18.10 33.79
CA ALA A 550 -6.34 18.46 33.37
C ALA A 550 -7.08 19.38 34.37
N THR A 551 -6.79 19.29 35.67
CA THR A 551 -7.50 20.04 36.72
C THR A 551 -6.94 21.44 36.99
N GLY A 552 -5.78 21.79 36.41
CA GLY A 552 -5.24 23.17 36.44
C GLY A 552 -6.08 24.21 35.69
N ALA A 553 -7.05 23.79 34.86
CA ALA A 553 -7.79 24.67 33.95
C ALA A 553 -9.25 24.98 34.36
N ASN A 554 -9.76 24.50 35.50
CA ASN A 554 -11.16 24.76 35.89
C ASN A 554 -11.32 25.05 37.39
N ALA A 555 -10.86 26.23 37.82
CA ALA A 555 -11.38 26.86 39.04
C ALA A 555 -12.57 27.76 38.66
N ASN A 556 -13.78 27.20 38.69
CA ASN A 556 -15.06 27.83 39.03
C ASN A 556 -16.23 26.98 38.51
N ASP A 557 -16.74 26.04 39.32
CA ASP A 557 -18.17 26.07 39.64
C ASP A 557 -18.48 25.16 40.85
N GLU A 558 -19.21 25.71 41.81
CA GLU A 558 -19.78 24.96 42.92
C GLU A 558 -21.04 24.23 42.46
N SER A 559 -21.33 23.11 43.14
CA SER A 559 -22.60 22.37 43.17
C SER A 559 -22.86 21.36 42.03
N ILE A 560 -22.82 20.07 42.38
CA ILE A 560 -24.04 19.30 42.67
C ILE A 560 -23.63 18.00 43.38
N GLU A 561 -24.01 17.94 44.65
CA GLU A 561 -24.16 16.75 45.47
C GLU A 561 -25.22 15.79 44.88
N LYS A 562 -25.04 14.47 45.07
CA LYS A 562 -25.87 13.58 45.94
C LYS A 562 -26.36 12.22 45.38
N VAL A 563 -25.93 11.15 46.10
CA VAL A 563 -26.58 9.84 46.45
C VAL A 563 -26.66 8.80 45.31
N VAL A 564 -26.33 7.50 45.48
CA VAL A 564 -26.81 6.53 46.49
C VAL A 564 -25.94 5.25 46.62
N HIS A 565 -25.65 4.86 47.88
CA HIS A 565 -25.37 3.54 48.53
C HIS A 565 -24.92 2.31 47.71
N GLY A 566 -23.99 1.43 48.14
CA GLY A 566 -23.55 1.05 49.49
C GLY A 566 -24.14 -0.32 49.92
N VAL A 567 -23.28 -1.27 50.36
CA VAL A 567 -23.44 -2.41 51.33
C VAL A 567 -22.29 -3.41 51.05
N GLU A 568 -21.20 -3.39 51.84
CA GLU A 568 -20.83 -4.32 52.95
C GLU A 568 -20.60 -5.78 52.53
N SER A 569 -19.66 -6.58 53.03
CA SER A 569 -18.55 -6.48 54.00
C SER A 569 -17.91 -7.89 54.02
N ILE A 570 -16.66 -8.05 54.48
CA ILE A 570 -16.22 -9.04 55.49
C ILE A 570 -14.72 -8.89 55.68
N ASP A 571 -14.38 -8.51 56.90
CA ASP A 571 -13.04 -8.47 57.51
C ASP A 571 -12.78 -9.79 58.27
N LEU A 572 -11.51 -10.07 58.60
CA LEU A 572 -11.01 -10.66 59.86
C LEU A 572 -9.61 -11.31 59.72
N THR A 573 -8.58 -10.50 59.99
CA THR A 573 -7.59 -10.64 61.09
C THR A 573 -6.93 -11.99 61.50
N ASP A 574 -5.61 -11.90 61.64
CA ASP A 574 -4.75 -12.25 62.81
C ASP A 574 -3.86 -13.52 62.87
N LYS A 575 -2.75 -13.33 63.61
CA LYS A 575 -1.41 -13.93 63.65
C LYS A 575 -1.21 -15.30 64.34
N GLY A 576 -0.04 -15.91 64.02
CA GLY A 576 0.85 -16.69 64.92
C GLY A 576 0.92 -18.19 64.61
N SER A 577 2.07 -18.88 64.42
CA SER A 577 3.26 -19.02 65.27
C SER A 577 4.31 -19.96 64.58
N VAL A 578 5.61 -19.61 64.52
CA VAL A 578 6.81 -20.08 65.29
C VAL A 578 7.43 -21.48 64.96
N GLU A 579 8.62 -21.40 64.32
CA GLU A 579 9.93 -22.11 64.45
C GLU A 579 10.16 -23.66 64.50
N GLY A 580 11.24 -24.06 63.78
CA GLY A 580 12.24 -25.12 64.09
C GLY A 580 12.25 -26.32 63.11
N LEU A 581 13.34 -26.84 62.50
CA LEU A 581 14.77 -26.89 62.80
C LEU A 581 15.64 -27.31 61.56
N ARG A 582 16.80 -26.63 61.41
CA ARG A 582 18.18 -27.10 61.04
C ARG A 582 18.47 -28.02 59.82
N GLY A 583 19.46 -27.59 59.02
CA GLY A 583 20.46 -28.51 58.44
C GLY A 583 21.34 -28.04 57.25
N ALA A 584 22.45 -27.37 57.55
CA ALA A 584 23.79 -27.47 56.91
C ALA A 584 24.09 -27.04 55.44
N GLY A 585 25.09 -26.14 55.31
CA GLY A 585 26.27 -26.37 54.46
C GLY A 585 26.46 -25.52 53.20
N HIS A 586 27.39 -24.55 53.26
CA HIS A 586 28.06 -23.88 52.14
C HIS A 586 28.59 -24.84 51.06
N ILE A 587 28.61 -24.39 49.80
CA ILE A 587 29.82 -24.23 48.96
C ILE A 587 29.51 -23.24 47.82
N SER A 588 30.30 -22.18 47.77
CA SER A 588 30.42 -21.18 46.71
C SER A 588 31.20 -21.73 45.52
N GLN A 589 30.86 -21.31 44.31
CA GLN A 589 31.81 -21.16 43.22
C GLN A 589 31.41 -19.97 42.34
N GLU A 590 32.25 -18.93 42.44
CA GLU A 590 32.23 -17.70 41.66
C GLU A 590 32.31 -17.98 40.16
N ALA A 591 31.48 -17.27 39.39
CA ALA A 591 31.67 -17.08 37.96
C ALA A 591 31.29 -15.64 37.59
N GLN A 592 32.30 -14.76 37.70
CA GLN A 592 32.52 -13.56 36.89
C GLN A 592 31.36 -12.54 36.79
N ASP A 593 31.25 -11.69 37.81
CA ASP A 593 30.70 -10.33 37.69
C ASP A 593 31.57 -9.51 36.72
N HIS A 594 31.07 -9.30 35.52
CA HIS A 594 31.33 -8.06 34.81
C HIS A 594 30.31 -7.04 35.32
N ASP A 595 30.74 -6.23 36.29
CA ASP A 595 30.01 -5.08 36.83
C ASP A 595 29.78 -4.08 35.69
N HIS A 596 28.67 -4.24 34.96
CA HIS A 596 28.34 -3.39 33.83
C HIS A 596 27.80 -2.08 34.41
N ILE A 597 28.69 -1.12 34.68
CA ILE A 597 28.31 0.22 35.19
C ILE A 597 27.33 0.84 34.19
N MET A 598 26.06 0.89 34.56
CA MET A 598 25.01 1.49 33.74
C MET A 598 24.96 2.98 34.00
N ARG A 599 24.82 3.77 32.93
CA ARG A 599 24.73 5.23 33.01
C ARG A 599 23.49 5.76 32.29
N ASN A 600 22.83 6.76 32.88
CA ASN A 600 21.75 7.51 32.23
C ASN A 600 22.31 8.47 31.15
N LEU A 601 21.42 9.17 30.43
CA LEU A 601 21.80 10.11 29.36
C LEU A 601 22.69 11.27 29.86
N ASN A 602 22.60 11.63 31.14
CA ASN A 602 23.43 12.66 31.78
C ASN A 602 24.77 12.11 32.32
N GLY A 603 25.02 10.80 32.20
CA GLY A 603 26.25 10.14 32.62
C GLY A 603 26.32 9.74 34.09
N GLU A 604 25.21 9.84 34.83
CA GLU A 604 25.09 9.42 36.22
C GLU A 604 25.02 7.90 36.32
N ILE A 605 25.61 7.32 37.38
CA ILE A 605 25.64 5.88 37.60
C ILE A 605 24.29 5.43 38.15
N VAL A 606 23.67 4.45 37.51
CA VAL A 606 22.35 3.93 37.89
C VAL A 606 22.46 2.48 38.34
N VAL A 607 21.62 2.10 39.32
CA VAL A 607 21.67 0.80 40.02
C VAL A 607 21.02 -0.31 39.21
N ASP A 608 19.93 -0.03 38.48
CA ASP A 608 19.29 -0.98 37.57
C ASP A 608 18.86 -0.34 36.23
N GLU A 609 18.37 -1.17 35.29
CA GLU A 609 17.90 -0.72 33.97
C GLU A 609 16.57 0.06 34.00
N PHE A 610 15.69 -0.22 34.96
CA PHE A 610 14.38 0.43 35.12
C PHE A 610 14.53 1.88 35.61
N ASP A 611 15.35 2.10 36.64
CA ASP A 611 15.69 3.43 37.15
C ASP A 611 16.32 4.27 36.04
N LYS A 612 17.15 3.64 35.21
CA LYS A 612 17.82 4.31 34.09
C LYS A 612 16.80 4.75 33.03
N ASP A 613 15.86 3.89 32.68
CA ASP A 613 14.84 4.17 31.67
C ASP A 613 13.84 5.24 32.16
N SER A 614 13.41 5.19 33.42
CA SER A 614 12.60 6.23 34.06
C SER A 614 13.31 7.59 34.08
N MET A 615 14.57 7.63 34.51
CA MET A 615 15.36 8.87 34.49
C MET A 615 15.56 9.40 33.05
N ASN A 616 15.79 8.52 32.08
CA ASN A 616 15.95 8.94 30.68
C ASN A 616 14.65 9.51 30.10
N TYR A 617 13.50 8.93 30.44
CA TYR A 617 12.20 9.46 30.05
C TYR A 617 11.99 10.88 30.55
N HIS A 618 12.19 11.13 31.85
CA HIS A 618 12.08 12.47 32.43
C HIS A 618 13.08 13.46 31.81
N ILE A 619 14.34 13.05 31.58
CA ILE A 619 15.36 13.90 30.93
C ILE A 619 14.90 14.32 29.52
N LEU A 620 14.31 13.41 28.76
CA LEU A 620 13.85 13.70 27.39
C LEU A 620 12.63 14.60 27.39
N MET A 621 11.68 14.40 28.31
CA MET A 621 10.53 15.30 28.48
C MET A 621 10.97 16.71 28.87
N ASP A 622 11.85 16.84 29.87
CA ASP A 622 12.42 18.14 30.28
C ASP A 622 13.13 18.86 29.12
N LYS A 623 13.78 18.12 28.22
CA LYS A 623 14.43 18.68 27.05
C LYS A 623 13.42 19.15 26.00
N LEU A 624 12.33 18.43 25.79
CA LEU A 624 11.25 18.85 24.90
C LEU A 624 10.63 20.16 25.40
N ASP A 625 10.38 20.27 26.69
CA ASP A 625 9.82 21.48 27.30
C ASP A 625 10.79 22.67 27.19
N LYS A 626 12.10 22.46 27.35
CA LYS A 626 13.11 23.50 27.11
C LYS A 626 13.16 23.99 25.67
N ILE A 627 12.88 23.12 24.69
CA ILE A 627 12.82 23.53 23.28
C ILE A 627 11.64 24.46 23.05
N LEU A 628 10.49 24.16 23.67
CA LEU A 628 9.32 25.02 23.64
C LEU A 628 9.62 26.39 24.25
N GLU A 629 10.20 26.42 25.45
CA GLU A 629 10.65 27.66 26.11
C GLU A 629 11.60 28.48 25.22
N ASN A 630 12.57 27.82 24.57
CA ASN A 630 13.55 28.49 23.70
C ASN A 630 12.94 29.05 22.41
N LEU A 631 11.87 28.41 21.92
CA LEU A 631 11.15 28.83 20.71
C LEU A 631 10.05 29.86 20.99
N ASP A 632 9.90 30.30 22.25
CA ASP A 632 8.80 31.17 22.69
C ASP A 632 7.42 30.54 22.41
N LEU A 633 7.36 29.22 22.52
CA LEU A 633 6.14 28.41 22.43
C LEU A 633 5.85 27.92 23.86
N GLU A 634 4.75 28.32 24.49
CA GLU A 634 4.41 27.75 25.81
C GLU A 634 4.01 26.26 25.66
N ALA A 635 4.38 25.46 26.66
CA ALA A 635 4.43 23.99 26.67
C ALA A 635 3.10 23.28 26.96
#